data_AF-A0A819UJR0-F1
#
_entry.id   AF-A0A819UJR0-F1
#
_cell.length_a   1.000
_cell.length_b   1.000
_cell.length_c   1.000
_cell.angle_alpha   90.00
_cell.angle_beta   90.00
_cell.angle_gamma   90.00
#
_symmetry.space_group_name_H-M   'P 1'
#
loop_
_entity.id
_entity.type
_entity.pdbx_description
1 polymer ?
#
loop_
_entity_poly.entity_id
_entity_poly.type
_entity_poly.pdbx_seq_one_letter_code
_entity_poly.pdbx_strand_id
1 'polypeptide(L)'
;LKYLTHVAKADLIKLEKQYKSDGCDISLNRLRYNCEFIAPLDMHSKIKDSLEILTQIHETSFEIDEPGFETLVSQGLERLLTIVKSKCFLEKTIETRRIHISIPKARIANFNDEIQQIQDTSTTAKALSNMTSVNIGHSTVTILIGDLTTQAVDAIVACSSSQYLCKTIISQAGIQVQNEYNLLKASDQFPDTTSGGTLPCKKILFIPWSPNSRDPTDVKSSLSTFISTAFTLAISVGSKSIAFPAVGCGKFHFDPSIIAKDMLHETRKQLTKYKIKMNISFILLPIQQNVYDEFIKYLNQMQTVDLMVSYKNLMKKQDDQSTIAYDKKIIKITLISTNDNYLMKCKQEIIDLARIFSIKSKLTNKHDMLDWSQNTINKYYEYCLKQGVIPTLDFENVTIELIGTKDTVHEAEKYFYELTSETFKEARIHAVARNVIWSVELIPNSDQWEQYSFKLNGIIEDAFLKEYHHELPEVILAI
;
A
#
# COMPACT_ATOMS: atom_id res chain seq x y z
N LEU A 1 -5.26 -64.36 4.10
CA LEU A 1 -5.12 -63.05 4.78
C LEU A 1 -3.79 -62.41 4.39
N LYS A 2 -3.78 -61.19 3.83
CA LYS A 2 -2.56 -60.42 3.49
C LYS A 2 -1.70 -59.99 4.72
N TYR A 3 -2.09 -60.41 5.93
CA TYR A 3 -1.54 -59.95 7.21
C TYR A 3 -0.65 -60.99 7.93
N LEU A 4 -0.51 -62.20 7.38
CA LEU A 4 0.22 -63.31 8.02
C LEU A 4 1.75 -63.19 7.97
N THR A 5 2.31 -62.29 7.14
CA THR A 5 3.78 -62.09 7.03
C THR A 5 4.39 -61.34 8.22
N HIS A 6 3.57 -60.80 9.14
CA HIS A 6 4.03 -59.88 10.20
C HIS A 6 3.69 -60.30 11.63
N VAL A 7 3.07 -61.48 11.85
CA VAL A 7 2.94 -62.04 13.20
C VAL A 7 4.23 -62.77 13.56
N ALA A 8 4.81 -62.46 14.72
CA ALA A 8 6.03 -63.13 15.17
C ALA A 8 5.80 -64.65 15.26
N LYS A 9 6.70 -65.43 14.67
CA LYS A 9 6.61 -66.90 14.64
C LYS A 9 6.42 -67.52 16.04
N ALA A 10 6.98 -66.88 17.07
CA ALA A 10 6.84 -67.30 18.46
C ALA A 10 5.38 -67.20 18.96
N ASP A 11 4.64 -66.18 18.56
CA ASP A 11 3.26 -65.96 19.00
C ASP A 11 2.27 -66.85 18.23
N LEU A 12 2.55 -67.14 16.95
CA LEU A 12 1.84 -68.19 16.21
C LEU A 12 2.03 -69.57 16.85
N ILE A 13 3.22 -69.88 17.36
CA ILE A 13 3.51 -71.13 18.08
C ILE A 13 2.79 -71.18 19.44
N LYS A 14 2.69 -70.05 20.16
CA LYS A 14 1.90 -69.99 21.40
C LYS A 14 0.42 -70.21 21.13
N LEU A 15 -0.12 -69.59 20.08
CA LEU A 15 -1.51 -69.77 19.68
C LEU A 15 -1.80 -71.22 19.26
N GLU A 16 -0.89 -71.86 18.51
CA GLU A 16 -0.96 -73.30 18.18
C GLU A 16 -1.05 -74.16 19.46
N LYS A 17 -0.21 -73.87 20.46
CA LYS A 17 -0.19 -74.61 21.72
C LYS A 17 -1.46 -74.42 22.54
N GLN A 18 -2.01 -73.22 22.56
CA GLN A 18 -3.25 -72.90 23.28
C GLN A 18 -4.45 -73.66 22.68
N TYR A 19 -4.59 -73.65 21.35
CA TYR A 19 -5.65 -74.43 20.72
C TYR A 19 -5.50 -75.93 20.93
N LYS A 20 -4.26 -76.46 20.93
CA LYS A 20 -4.00 -77.86 21.25
C LYS A 20 -4.34 -78.21 22.71
N SER A 21 -4.09 -77.31 23.67
CA SER A 21 -4.49 -77.53 25.06
C SER A 21 -6.00 -77.51 25.25
N ASP A 22 -6.71 -76.76 24.40
CA ASP A 22 -8.17 -76.66 24.41
C ASP A 22 -8.84 -77.81 23.62
N GLY A 23 -8.07 -78.82 23.20
CA GLY A 23 -8.56 -80.01 22.51
C GLY A 23 -8.86 -79.84 21.02
N CYS A 24 -8.39 -78.76 20.40
CA CYS A 24 -8.64 -78.46 18.99
C CYS A 24 -7.57 -79.10 18.08
N ASP A 25 -8.01 -79.74 16.99
CA ASP A 25 -7.13 -80.33 15.98
C ASP A 25 -6.61 -79.27 15.00
N ILE A 26 -5.61 -78.51 15.44
CA ILE A 26 -5.00 -77.42 14.67
C ILE A 26 -3.49 -77.66 14.59
N SER A 27 -2.88 -77.45 13.42
CA SER A 27 -1.42 -77.56 13.26
C SER A 27 -0.85 -76.40 12.45
N LEU A 28 0.28 -75.85 12.89
CA LEU A 28 0.96 -74.76 12.19
C LEU A 28 1.97 -75.34 11.19
N ASN A 29 1.73 -75.14 9.89
CA ASN A 29 2.69 -75.41 8.83
C ASN A 29 3.75 -74.30 8.78
N ARG A 30 5.03 -74.67 8.87
CA ARG A 30 6.17 -73.77 9.14
C ARG A 30 7.09 -73.65 7.92
N LEU A 31 6.58 -73.15 6.80
CA LEU A 31 7.39 -72.93 5.59
C LEU A 31 8.41 -71.78 5.78
N ARG A 32 9.47 -71.77 4.97
CA ARG A 32 10.62 -70.83 5.11
C ARG A 32 10.23 -69.35 5.04
N TYR A 33 9.14 -69.01 4.35
CA TYR A 33 8.74 -67.63 4.09
C TYR A 33 7.30 -67.29 4.51
N ASN A 34 6.48 -68.26 4.88
CA ASN A 34 5.09 -68.08 5.33
C ASN A 34 4.72 -69.17 6.35
N CYS A 35 3.85 -68.84 7.31
CA CYS A 35 3.26 -69.82 8.23
C CYS A 35 1.76 -69.93 7.97
N GLU A 36 1.22 -71.16 7.94
CA GLU A 36 -0.19 -71.43 7.64
C GLU A 36 -0.79 -72.36 8.71
N PHE A 37 -1.97 -72.04 9.21
CA PHE A 37 -2.70 -72.93 10.11
C PHE A 37 -3.54 -73.93 9.31
N ILE A 38 -3.33 -75.22 9.59
CA ILE A 38 -4.15 -76.33 9.11
C ILE A 38 -5.16 -76.63 10.22
N ALA A 39 -6.44 -76.43 9.92
CA ALA A 39 -7.53 -76.58 10.88
C ALA A 39 -8.85 -76.97 10.18
N PRO A 40 -9.78 -77.63 10.88
CA PRO A 40 -11.17 -77.83 10.46
C PRO A 40 -11.88 -76.51 10.08
N LEU A 41 -12.79 -76.56 9.10
CA LEU A 41 -13.46 -75.39 8.52
C LEU A 41 -14.21 -74.53 9.54
N ASP A 42 -14.82 -75.15 10.55
CA ASP A 42 -15.54 -74.50 11.65
C ASP A 42 -14.62 -73.69 12.59
N MET A 43 -13.32 -73.98 12.59
CA MET A 43 -12.31 -73.26 13.37
C MET A 43 -11.69 -72.09 12.60
N HIS A 44 -11.92 -71.96 11.29
CA HIS A 44 -11.29 -70.92 10.47
C HIS A 44 -11.68 -69.50 10.92
N SER A 45 -12.94 -69.28 11.31
CA SER A 45 -13.39 -67.97 11.82
C SER A 45 -12.72 -67.64 13.16
N LYS A 46 -12.66 -68.60 14.09
CA LYS A 46 -12.05 -68.40 15.41
C LYS A 46 -10.54 -68.14 15.33
N ILE A 47 -9.84 -68.87 14.45
CA ILE A 47 -8.41 -68.66 14.20
C ILE A 47 -8.20 -67.30 13.56
N LYS A 48 -9.06 -66.89 12.62
CA LYS A 48 -9.02 -65.57 12.00
C LYS A 48 -9.18 -64.46 13.05
N ASP A 49 -10.19 -64.54 13.91
CA ASP A 49 -10.42 -63.54 14.97
C ASP A 49 -9.25 -63.49 15.96
N SER A 50 -8.67 -64.65 16.29
CA SER A 50 -7.50 -64.73 17.19
C SER A 50 -6.21 -64.23 16.55
N LEU A 51 -6.05 -64.42 15.25
CA LEU A 51 -4.96 -63.81 14.48
C LEU A 51 -5.14 -62.30 14.41
N GLU A 52 -6.37 -61.81 14.22
CA GLU A 52 -6.70 -60.38 14.25
C GLU A 52 -6.38 -59.76 15.62
N ILE A 53 -6.70 -60.47 16.71
CA ILE A 53 -6.32 -60.09 18.09
C ILE A 53 -4.81 -60.08 18.29
N LEU A 54 -4.08 -61.12 17.83
CA LEU A 54 -2.63 -61.18 17.92
C LEU A 54 -1.92 -60.12 17.08
N THR A 55 -2.58 -59.64 16.01
CA THR A 55 -1.98 -58.65 15.13
C THR A 55 -2.07 -57.21 15.64
N GLN A 56 -2.78 -56.90 16.76
CA GLN A 56 -3.07 -55.53 17.28
C GLN A 56 -2.58 -54.44 16.31
N ILE A 57 -3.28 -54.34 15.17
CA ILE A 57 -2.82 -53.50 14.08
C ILE A 57 -3.14 -52.08 14.51
N HIS A 58 -2.10 -51.32 14.80
CA HIS A 58 -2.24 -49.91 15.12
C HIS A 58 -2.21 -49.12 13.81
N GLU A 59 -3.10 -48.15 13.71
CA GLU A 59 -3.20 -47.22 12.59
C GLU A 59 -3.12 -45.79 13.12
N THR A 60 -2.31 -44.94 12.47
CA THR A 60 -2.37 -43.50 12.69
C THR A 60 -2.49 -42.79 11.35
N SER A 61 -3.46 -41.89 11.26
CA SER A 61 -3.71 -41.06 10.09
C SER A 61 -3.49 -39.59 10.45
N PHE A 62 -2.79 -38.85 9.59
CA PHE A 62 -2.52 -37.43 9.79
C PHE A 62 -2.41 -36.69 8.46
N GLU A 63 -2.70 -35.39 8.51
CA GLU A 63 -2.63 -34.49 7.35
C GLU A 63 -1.34 -33.68 7.40
N ILE A 64 -0.74 -33.49 6.24
CA ILE A 64 0.38 -32.57 6.04
C ILE A 64 -0.04 -31.54 5.02
N ASP A 65 0.11 -30.28 5.43
CA ASP A 65 -0.32 -29.11 4.68
C ASP A 65 0.84 -28.10 4.48
N GLU A 66 2.08 -28.53 4.74
CA GLU A 66 3.27 -27.73 4.51
C GLU A 66 3.49 -27.49 3.01
N PRO A 67 3.59 -26.23 2.54
CA PRO A 67 3.74 -25.90 1.13
C PRO A 67 4.96 -26.56 0.49
N GLY A 68 4.79 -27.20 -0.67
CA GLY A 68 5.85 -27.86 -1.41
C GLY A 68 6.07 -29.34 -1.05
N PHE A 69 5.48 -29.83 0.04
CA PHE A 69 5.57 -31.24 0.40
C PHE A 69 4.86 -32.15 -0.64
N GLU A 70 3.84 -31.63 -1.32
CA GLU A 70 3.15 -32.28 -2.44
C GLU A 70 4.07 -32.57 -3.63
N THR A 71 5.05 -31.71 -3.88
CA THR A 71 6.02 -31.87 -4.96
C THR A 71 6.93 -33.05 -4.66
N LEU A 72 7.40 -33.19 -3.42
CA LEU A 72 8.18 -34.36 -2.98
C LEU A 72 7.38 -35.66 -3.15
N VAL A 73 6.11 -35.66 -2.73
CA VAL A 73 5.25 -36.84 -2.82
C VAL A 73 4.91 -37.21 -4.27
N SER A 74 4.89 -36.24 -5.17
CA SER A 74 4.62 -36.41 -6.61
C SER A 74 5.87 -36.83 -7.40
N GLN A 75 7.05 -36.31 -7.03
CA GLN A 75 8.33 -36.60 -7.71
C GLN A 75 8.95 -37.94 -7.29
N GLY A 76 8.54 -38.52 -6.16
CA GLY A 76 8.93 -39.88 -5.83
C GLY A 76 8.76 -40.24 -4.35
N LEU A 77 8.21 -41.43 -4.10
CA LEU A 77 8.04 -42.00 -2.76
C LEU A 77 9.34 -42.50 -2.13
N GLU A 78 10.46 -42.56 -2.87
CA GLU A 78 11.74 -43.15 -2.44
C GLU A 78 12.24 -42.63 -1.07
N ARG A 79 12.16 -41.32 -0.81
CA ARG A 79 12.60 -40.72 0.47
C ARG A 79 11.65 -41.05 1.63
N LEU A 80 10.35 -41.01 1.41
CA LEU A 80 9.35 -41.42 2.41
C LEU A 80 9.44 -42.93 2.67
N LEU A 81 9.64 -43.72 1.63
CA LEU A 81 9.89 -45.15 1.75
C LEU A 81 11.17 -45.41 2.52
N THR A 82 12.25 -44.62 2.35
CA THR A 82 13.49 -44.77 3.14
C THR A 82 13.26 -44.55 4.63
N ILE A 83 12.44 -43.56 5.01
CA ILE A 83 12.02 -43.32 6.40
C ILE A 83 11.17 -44.48 6.94
N VAL A 84 10.27 -44.99 6.10
CA VAL A 84 9.30 -46.03 6.46
C VAL A 84 9.88 -47.46 6.40
N LYS A 85 11.00 -47.67 5.69
CA LYS A 85 11.57 -48.95 5.20
C LYS A 85 12.07 -49.93 6.26
N SER A 86 11.60 -49.87 7.49
CA SER A 86 11.76 -51.03 8.36
C SER A 86 10.56 -51.45 9.19
N LYS A 87 9.49 -50.64 9.38
CA LYS A 87 8.54 -50.92 10.49
C LYS A 87 7.07 -50.52 10.29
N CYS A 88 6.70 -49.81 9.22
CA CYS A 88 5.31 -49.39 8.98
C CYS A 88 4.91 -49.59 7.51
N PHE A 89 3.64 -49.84 7.25
CA PHE A 89 3.02 -49.69 5.93
C PHE A 89 2.54 -48.24 5.79
N LEU A 90 2.73 -47.63 4.61
CA LEU A 90 2.34 -46.26 4.32
C LEU A 90 1.32 -46.25 3.18
N GLU A 91 0.16 -45.69 3.46
CA GLU A 91 -0.84 -45.30 2.46
C GLU A 91 -0.87 -43.77 2.39
N LYS A 92 -1.02 -43.23 1.17
CA LYS A 92 -1.11 -41.80 0.94
C LYS A 92 -2.30 -41.46 0.07
N THR A 93 -2.99 -40.39 0.41
CA THR A 93 -4.05 -39.79 -0.40
C THR A 93 -3.77 -38.31 -0.56
N ILE A 94 -3.92 -37.78 -1.77
CA ILE A 94 -3.80 -36.34 -2.04
C ILE A 94 -5.21 -35.81 -2.21
N GLU A 95 -5.60 -34.90 -1.32
CA GLU A 95 -6.87 -34.18 -1.37
C GLU A 95 -6.61 -32.75 -1.83
N THR A 96 -7.54 -32.17 -2.59
CA THR A 96 -7.49 -30.76 -2.96
C THR A 96 -8.58 -30.03 -2.20
N ARG A 97 -8.19 -29.01 -1.42
CA ARG A 97 -9.13 -28.16 -0.67
C ARG A 97 -9.01 -26.73 -1.16
N ARG A 98 -10.15 -26.12 -1.45
CA ARG A 98 -10.22 -24.71 -1.84
C ARG A 98 -10.11 -23.84 -0.59
N ILE A 99 -9.09 -22.99 -0.54
CA ILE A 99 -8.79 -22.12 0.60
C ILE A 99 -8.79 -20.67 0.12
N HIS A 100 -9.27 -19.77 0.97
CA HIS A 100 -9.24 -18.33 0.75
C HIS A 100 -8.07 -17.70 1.51
N ILE A 101 -7.18 -17.02 0.79
CA ILE A 101 -6.10 -16.21 1.39
C ILE A 101 -6.51 -14.75 1.34
N SER A 102 -6.35 -14.03 2.45
CA SER A 102 -6.50 -12.59 2.50
C SER A 102 -5.39 -11.92 1.70
N ILE A 103 -5.77 -11.13 0.70
CA ILE A 103 -4.86 -10.28 -0.06
C ILE A 103 -4.86 -8.88 0.58
N PRO A 104 -3.68 -8.33 0.90
CA PRO A 104 -3.57 -6.97 1.38
C PRO A 104 -3.91 -5.96 0.26
N LYS A 105 -4.62 -4.90 0.63
CA LYS A 105 -4.94 -3.82 -0.32
C LYS A 105 -3.67 -3.03 -0.65
N ALA A 106 -3.54 -2.61 -1.91
CA ALA A 106 -2.48 -1.70 -2.35
C ALA A 106 -2.45 -0.43 -1.49
N ARG A 107 -1.24 0.06 -1.18
CA ARG A 107 -1.03 1.21 -0.27
C ARG A 107 -1.59 2.53 -0.81
N ILE A 108 -1.80 2.62 -2.13
CA ILE A 108 -2.69 3.48 -2.93
C ILE A 108 -2.12 3.45 -4.35
N ALA A 109 -2.72 2.67 -5.23
CA ALA A 109 -2.48 2.74 -6.66
C ALA A 109 -3.82 2.48 -7.35
N ASN A 110 -4.60 3.56 -7.40
CA ASN A 110 -5.67 3.87 -8.37
C ASN A 110 -6.21 5.30 -8.12
N PHE A 111 -5.36 6.22 -7.67
CA PHE A 111 -5.80 7.60 -7.46
C PHE A 111 -5.71 8.44 -8.73
N ASN A 112 -4.85 8.10 -9.69
CA ASN A 112 -4.75 8.86 -10.94
C ASN A 112 -5.90 8.55 -11.90
N ASP A 113 -6.32 7.29 -12.04
CA ASP A 113 -7.34 6.90 -13.04
C ASP A 113 -8.77 7.29 -12.62
N GLU A 114 -9.10 7.22 -11.32
CA GLU A 114 -10.38 7.73 -10.82
C GLU A 114 -10.40 9.27 -10.69
N ILE A 115 -9.25 9.91 -10.43
CA ILE A 115 -9.14 11.38 -10.56
C ILE A 115 -9.30 11.81 -12.00
N GLN A 116 -8.78 11.07 -12.98
CA GLN A 116 -8.96 11.40 -14.39
C GLN A 116 -10.45 11.34 -14.76
N GLN A 117 -11.19 10.32 -14.31
CA GLN A 117 -12.65 10.26 -14.54
C GLN A 117 -13.46 11.35 -13.81
N ILE A 118 -13.02 11.79 -12.62
CA ILE A 118 -13.65 12.91 -11.87
C ILE A 118 -13.25 14.28 -12.48
N GLN A 119 -12.06 14.39 -13.05
CA GLN A 119 -11.60 15.58 -13.79
C GLN A 119 -12.27 15.66 -15.17
N ASP A 120 -12.48 14.54 -15.85
CA ASP A 120 -13.12 14.49 -17.17
C ASP A 120 -14.63 14.77 -17.09
N THR A 121 -15.29 14.47 -15.96
CA THR A 121 -16.68 14.91 -15.70
C THR A 121 -16.81 16.37 -15.27
N SER A 122 -15.70 17.08 -15.00
CA SER A 122 -15.69 18.52 -14.69
C SER A 122 -15.02 19.39 -15.78
N THR A 123 -14.56 18.80 -16.88
CA THR A 123 -13.86 19.53 -17.97
C THR A 123 -14.81 20.21 -18.98
N THR A 124 -16.13 20.20 -18.73
CA THR A 124 -17.11 20.96 -19.53
C THR A 124 -17.56 22.28 -18.90
N ALA A 125 -16.91 22.76 -17.82
CA ALA A 125 -17.16 24.08 -17.22
C ALA A 125 -15.92 24.98 -17.15
N LYS A 126 -14.95 24.81 -18.06
CA LYS A 126 -13.81 25.75 -18.23
C LYS A 126 -14.28 27.01 -18.97
N ALA A 127 -15.20 27.73 -18.34
CA ALA A 127 -15.60 29.08 -18.72
C ALA A 127 -15.51 29.97 -17.47
N LEU A 128 -14.44 30.78 -17.41
CA LEU A 128 -14.41 32.08 -16.73
C LEU A 128 -14.91 32.15 -15.27
N SER A 129 -14.43 31.30 -14.36
CA SER A 129 -14.68 31.49 -12.92
C SER A 129 -13.46 32.07 -12.20
N ASN A 130 -13.52 33.34 -11.78
CA ASN A 130 -12.49 34.05 -10.99
C ASN A 130 -12.29 33.49 -9.55
N MET A 131 -12.82 32.30 -9.26
CA MET A 131 -12.94 31.71 -7.93
C MET A 131 -12.78 30.19 -8.02
N THR A 132 -12.01 29.61 -7.10
CA THR A 132 -11.89 28.15 -6.90
C THR A 132 -11.92 27.85 -5.41
N SER A 133 -12.63 26.79 -4.99
CA SER A 133 -12.80 26.44 -3.58
C SER A 133 -12.63 24.95 -3.32
N VAL A 134 -12.07 24.61 -2.15
CA VAL A 134 -11.89 23.25 -1.67
C VAL A 134 -12.39 23.14 -0.22
N ASN A 135 -13.02 22.02 0.11
CA ASN A 135 -13.43 21.72 1.49
C ASN A 135 -12.31 20.99 2.24
N ILE A 136 -11.96 21.50 3.42
CA ILE A 136 -11.03 20.90 4.37
C ILE A 136 -11.79 20.65 5.68
N GLY A 137 -12.18 19.39 5.91
CA GLY A 137 -13.06 19.03 7.02
C GLY A 137 -14.43 19.73 6.90
N HIS A 138 -14.80 20.52 7.91
CA HIS A 138 -16.04 21.32 7.91
C HIS A 138 -15.85 22.76 7.41
N SER A 139 -14.65 23.08 6.95
CA SER A 139 -14.21 24.43 6.55
C SER A 139 -14.00 24.49 5.05
N THR A 140 -14.12 25.69 4.48
CA THR A 140 -13.90 25.93 3.04
C THR A 140 -12.69 26.82 2.86
N VAL A 141 -11.78 26.47 1.95
CA VAL A 141 -10.67 27.32 1.53
C VAL A 141 -10.92 27.75 0.09
N THR A 142 -10.98 29.06 -0.14
CA THR A 142 -11.30 29.68 -1.43
C THR A 142 -10.12 30.53 -1.91
N ILE A 143 -9.81 30.45 -3.20
CA ILE A 143 -8.90 31.36 -3.90
C ILE A 143 -9.76 32.22 -4.82
N LEU A 144 -9.69 33.54 -4.65
CA LEU A 144 -10.53 34.50 -5.37
C LEU A 144 -9.67 35.62 -5.97
N ILE A 145 -9.90 35.95 -7.24
CA ILE A 145 -9.43 37.20 -7.82
C ILE A 145 -10.40 38.31 -7.41
N GLY A 146 -9.91 39.32 -6.70
CA GLY A 146 -10.72 40.43 -6.21
C GLY A 146 -9.96 41.44 -5.36
N ASP A 147 -10.71 42.38 -4.76
CA ASP A 147 -10.18 43.35 -3.81
C ASP A 147 -10.52 42.91 -2.37
N LEU A 148 -9.49 42.83 -1.52
CA LEU A 148 -9.60 42.40 -0.13
C LEU A 148 -10.57 43.27 0.67
N THR A 149 -10.65 44.57 0.37
CA THR A 149 -11.51 45.52 1.10
C THR A 149 -13.00 45.37 0.77
N THR A 150 -13.34 44.66 -0.31
CA THR A 150 -14.74 44.45 -0.74
C THR A 150 -15.31 43.13 -0.22
N GLN A 151 -14.54 42.36 0.54
CA GLN A 151 -14.91 41.01 0.95
C GLN A 151 -15.84 41.00 2.16
N ALA A 152 -17.02 40.40 1.98
CA ALA A 152 -18.00 40.20 3.04
C ALA A 152 -17.61 39.00 3.95
N VAL A 153 -16.74 39.26 4.93
CA VAL A 153 -16.21 38.24 5.86
C VAL A 153 -16.18 38.77 7.30
N ASP A 154 -16.06 37.91 8.29
CA ASP A 154 -15.98 38.36 9.69
C ASP A 154 -14.67 39.10 9.96
N ALA A 155 -13.54 38.61 9.42
CA ALA A 155 -12.23 39.21 9.62
C ALA A 155 -11.42 39.35 8.32
N ILE A 156 -10.78 40.50 8.12
CA ILE A 156 -9.79 40.72 7.06
C ILE A 156 -8.40 40.77 7.69
N VAL A 157 -7.40 40.14 7.08
CA VAL A 157 -6.00 40.18 7.54
C VAL A 157 -5.24 41.27 6.80
N ALA A 158 -4.62 42.18 7.56
CA ALA A 158 -3.71 43.20 7.06
C ALA A 158 -2.29 42.90 7.57
N CYS A 159 -1.33 42.76 6.66
CA CYS A 159 0.08 42.72 7.05
C CYS A 159 0.50 44.11 7.55
N SER A 160 0.69 44.28 8.87
CA SER A 160 0.97 45.59 9.49
C SER A 160 2.33 46.16 9.07
N SER A 161 3.24 45.30 8.63
CA SER A 161 4.53 45.67 8.03
C SER A 161 4.40 46.20 6.59
N SER A 162 3.24 46.02 5.93
CA SER A 162 2.99 46.51 4.57
C SER A 162 2.27 47.86 4.58
N GLN A 163 3.05 48.94 4.45
CA GLN A 163 2.50 50.31 4.41
C GLN A 163 1.44 50.51 3.32
N TYR A 164 1.64 49.90 2.14
CA TYR A 164 0.68 50.01 1.03
C TYR A 164 -0.65 49.33 1.33
N LEU A 165 -0.60 48.12 1.88
CA LEU A 165 -1.80 47.36 2.22
C LEU A 165 -2.55 48.04 3.38
N CYS A 166 -1.85 48.41 4.45
CA CYS A 166 -2.46 49.12 5.57
C CYS A 166 -3.08 50.44 5.13
N LYS A 167 -2.37 51.27 4.36
CA LYS A 167 -2.91 52.54 3.87
C LYS A 167 -4.18 52.33 3.06
N THR A 168 -4.19 51.34 2.17
CA THR A 168 -5.37 51.03 1.33
C THR A 168 -6.55 50.61 2.19
N ILE A 169 -6.38 49.61 3.06
CA ILE A 169 -7.43 49.10 3.95
C ILE A 169 -7.97 50.20 4.85
N ILE A 170 -7.09 50.94 5.53
CA ILE A 170 -7.50 51.99 6.48
C ILE A 170 -8.22 53.13 5.75
N SER A 171 -7.74 53.54 4.57
CA SER A 171 -8.40 54.59 3.79
C SER A 171 -9.82 54.20 3.37
N GLN A 172 -10.04 52.93 3.02
CA GLN A 172 -11.37 52.43 2.64
C GLN A 172 -12.25 52.11 3.85
N ALA A 173 -11.68 51.81 5.01
CA ALA A 173 -12.40 51.56 6.26
C ALA A 173 -12.83 52.84 7.00
N GLY A 174 -12.24 53.99 6.64
CA GLY A 174 -12.63 55.30 7.13
C GLY A 174 -11.93 55.73 8.42
N ILE A 175 -12.28 56.95 8.86
CA ILE A 175 -11.56 57.68 9.92
C ILE A 175 -11.57 56.96 11.28
N GLN A 176 -12.62 56.20 11.58
CA GLN A 176 -12.70 55.44 12.83
C GLN A 176 -11.56 54.41 12.92
N VAL A 177 -11.39 53.60 11.89
CA VAL A 177 -10.32 52.58 11.83
C VAL A 177 -8.95 53.23 11.77
N GLN A 178 -8.81 54.39 11.11
CA GLN A 178 -7.57 55.15 11.13
C GLN A 178 -7.15 55.56 12.54
N ASN A 179 -8.09 56.00 13.37
CA ASN A 179 -7.82 56.38 14.75
C ASN A 179 -7.46 55.16 15.60
N GLU A 180 -8.21 54.06 15.49
CA GLU A 180 -7.92 52.80 16.19
C GLU A 180 -6.53 52.27 15.81
N TYR A 181 -6.19 52.25 14.52
CA TYR A 181 -4.86 51.84 14.04
C TYR A 181 -3.74 52.75 14.53
N ASN A 182 -3.96 54.08 14.55
CA ASN A 182 -2.96 55.02 15.05
C ASN A 182 -2.67 54.81 16.54
N LEU A 183 -3.68 54.45 17.33
CA LEU A 183 -3.49 54.08 18.74
C LEU A 183 -2.63 52.83 18.86
N LEU A 184 -2.97 51.75 18.13
CA LEU A 184 -2.19 50.51 18.11
C LEU A 184 -0.73 50.74 17.69
N LYS A 185 -0.51 51.60 16.69
CA LYS A 185 0.82 51.95 16.21
C LYS A 185 1.60 52.80 17.21
N ALA A 186 0.95 53.72 17.92
CA ALA A 186 1.59 54.56 18.92
C ALA A 186 2.00 53.76 20.17
N SER A 187 1.26 52.70 20.50
CA SER A 187 1.53 51.80 21.62
C SER A 187 2.36 50.55 21.26
N ASP A 188 2.75 50.40 19.99
CA ASP A 188 3.43 49.22 19.43
C ASP A 188 2.73 47.88 19.75
N GLN A 189 1.40 47.88 19.70
CA GLN A 189 0.56 46.76 20.16
C GLN A 189 0.29 45.70 19.08
N PHE A 190 1.14 45.54 18.07
CA PHE A 190 0.92 44.50 17.06
C PHE A 190 1.43 43.12 17.53
N PRO A 191 0.74 42.01 17.23
CA PRO A 191 -0.50 41.89 16.45
C PRO A 191 -1.76 42.21 17.28
N ASP A 192 -2.72 42.93 16.68
CA ASP A 192 -4.02 43.26 17.32
C ASP A 192 -5.10 43.55 16.27
N THR A 193 -6.30 43.92 16.71
CA THR A 193 -7.52 44.04 15.91
C THR A 193 -8.15 45.42 16.02
N THR A 194 -8.76 45.88 14.94
CA THR A 194 -9.66 47.05 14.94
C THR A 194 -11.07 46.62 14.55
N SER A 195 -12.03 47.55 14.66
CA SER A 195 -13.30 47.46 13.96
C SER A 195 -13.10 47.40 12.44
N GLY A 196 -14.12 46.96 11.70
CA GLY A 196 -14.13 46.98 10.23
C GLY A 196 -14.44 48.35 9.61
N GLY A 197 -14.90 49.32 10.41
CA GLY A 197 -15.32 50.63 9.92
C GLY A 197 -16.40 50.53 8.84
N THR A 198 -16.15 51.12 7.68
CA THR A 198 -17.04 51.07 6.51
C THR A 198 -16.85 49.84 5.63
N LEU A 199 -15.86 48.99 5.90
CA LEU A 199 -15.67 47.76 5.13
C LEU A 199 -16.78 46.74 5.47
N PRO A 200 -17.13 45.84 4.53
CA PRO A 200 -18.07 44.75 4.78
C PRO A 200 -17.48 43.63 5.66
N CYS A 201 -16.66 43.97 6.65
CA CYS A 201 -16.11 43.04 7.63
C CYS A 201 -16.35 43.49 9.07
N LYS A 202 -16.32 42.56 10.03
CA LYS A 202 -16.51 42.91 11.46
C LYS A 202 -15.22 43.41 12.10
N LYS A 203 -14.09 42.81 11.72
CA LYS A 203 -12.77 43.08 12.29
C LYS A 203 -11.68 43.14 11.22
N ILE A 204 -10.67 43.97 11.46
CA ILE A 204 -9.41 43.96 10.70
C ILE A 204 -8.31 43.49 11.64
N LEU A 205 -7.57 42.46 11.24
CA LEU A 205 -6.47 41.85 12.00
C LEU A 205 -5.16 42.41 11.47
N PHE A 206 -4.47 43.24 12.25
CA PHE A 206 -3.17 43.79 11.88
C PHE A 206 -2.06 42.91 12.44
N ILE A 207 -1.35 42.22 11.56
CA ILE A 207 -0.36 41.22 11.93
C ILE A 207 0.98 41.54 11.26
N PRO A 208 2.07 41.66 12.01
CA PRO A 208 3.38 41.93 11.43
C PRO A 208 3.89 40.69 10.70
N TRP A 209 4.55 40.91 9.56
CA TRP A 209 5.29 39.87 8.88
C TRP A 209 6.53 40.46 8.24
N SER A 210 7.68 40.04 8.77
CA SER A 210 8.99 40.39 8.26
C SER A 210 9.90 39.19 8.49
N PRO A 211 10.24 38.40 7.45
CA PRO A 211 11.25 37.36 7.59
C PRO A 211 12.62 38.01 7.91
N ASN A 212 13.45 37.31 8.66
CA ASN A 212 14.80 37.78 9.04
C ASN A 212 15.80 37.66 7.89
N SER A 213 15.51 36.79 6.93
CA SER A 213 16.34 36.50 5.77
C SER A 213 15.48 36.11 4.56
N ARG A 214 16.12 35.92 3.40
CA ARG A 214 15.46 35.33 2.22
C ARG A 214 15.59 33.81 2.15
N ASP A 215 16.15 33.17 3.18
CA ASP A 215 16.26 31.72 3.21
C ASP A 215 14.84 31.09 3.18
N PRO A 216 14.58 30.11 2.31
CA PRO A 216 13.27 29.46 2.22
C PRO A 216 12.76 28.91 3.55
N THR A 217 13.64 28.45 4.43
CA THR A 217 13.28 27.92 5.76
C THR A 217 12.76 29.02 6.69
N ASP A 218 13.42 30.19 6.67
CA ASP A 218 13.01 31.35 7.46
C ASP A 218 11.70 31.95 6.94
N VAL A 219 11.56 32.07 5.61
CA VAL A 219 10.30 32.50 4.96
C VAL A 219 9.16 31.57 5.35
N LYS A 220 9.36 30.24 5.27
CA LYS A 220 8.37 29.26 5.69
C LYS A 220 7.98 29.40 7.16
N SER A 221 8.97 29.52 8.06
CA SER A 221 8.70 29.64 9.50
C SER A 221 7.96 30.93 9.86
N SER A 222 8.30 32.04 9.20
CA SER A 222 7.67 33.34 9.42
C SER A 222 6.23 33.36 8.88
N LEU A 223 5.97 32.78 7.70
CA LEU A 223 4.62 32.60 7.15
C LEU A 223 3.78 31.69 8.05
N SER A 224 4.36 30.61 8.57
CA SER A 224 3.69 29.73 9.52
C SER A 224 3.24 30.50 10.77
N THR A 225 4.10 31.39 11.28
CA THR A 225 3.81 32.23 12.43
C THR A 225 2.71 33.26 12.12
N PHE A 226 2.79 33.91 10.96
CA PHE A 226 1.79 34.86 10.48
C PHE A 226 0.38 34.24 10.38
N ILE A 227 0.25 33.09 9.71
CA ILE A 227 -1.04 32.38 9.58
C ILE A 227 -1.54 31.90 10.94
N SER A 228 -0.68 31.31 11.78
CA SER A 228 -1.06 30.84 13.13
C SER A 228 -1.59 31.98 14.01
N THR A 229 -0.97 33.15 13.92
CA THR A 229 -1.38 34.35 14.66
C THR A 229 -2.73 34.85 14.18
N ALA A 230 -2.95 34.87 12.85
CA ALA A 230 -4.24 35.25 12.27
C ALA A 230 -5.37 34.34 12.74
N PHE A 231 -5.15 33.02 12.74
CA PHE A 231 -6.11 32.06 13.28
C PHE A 231 -6.41 32.30 14.76
N THR A 232 -5.37 32.53 15.57
CA THR A 232 -5.52 32.78 17.02
C THR A 232 -6.38 34.02 17.29
N LEU A 233 -6.12 35.14 16.60
CA LEU A 233 -6.91 36.36 16.72
C LEU A 233 -8.34 36.20 16.17
N ALA A 234 -8.49 35.51 15.03
CA ALA A 234 -9.80 35.27 14.46
C ALA A 234 -10.70 34.44 15.39
N ILE A 235 -10.12 33.45 16.05
CA ILE A 235 -10.82 32.63 17.06
C ILE A 235 -11.16 33.47 18.29
N SER A 236 -10.23 34.29 18.80
CA SER A 236 -10.47 35.08 20.02
C SER A 236 -11.59 36.12 19.82
N VAL A 237 -11.75 36.65 18.61
CA VAL A 237 -12.83 37.58 18.25
C VAL A 237 -14.08 36.87 17.68
N GLY A 238 -14.14 35.54 17.72
CA GLY A 238 -15.33 34.76 17.34
C GLY A 238 -15.65 34.76 15.84
N SER A 239 -14.66 34.97 14.99
CA SER A 239 -14.82 34.98 13.53
C SER A 239 -15.10 33.59 12.97
N LYS A 240 -16.00 33.49 11.99
CA LYS A 240 -16.31 32.26 11.24
C LYS A 240 -15.86 32.35 9.78
N SER A 241 -15.39 33.52 9.35
CA SER A 241 -14.82 33.72 8.02
C SER A 241 -13.65 34.70 8.08
N ILE A 242 -12.57 34.37 7.36
CA ILE A 242 -11.34 35.15 7.33
C ILE A 242 -10.82 35.30 5.90
N ALA A 243 -10.43 36.52 5.51
CA ALA A 243 -9.82 36.81 4.23
C ALA A 243 -8.34 37.21 4.39
N PHE A 244 -7.46 36.51 3.67
CA PHE A 244 -6.04 36.76 3.61
C PHE A 244 -5.66 37.45 2.29
N PRO A 245 -4.69 38.37 2.30
CA PRO A 245 -3.98 38.78 1.09
C PRO A 245 -2.95 37.72 0.67
N ALA A 246 -2.49 37.77 -0.58
CA ALA A 246 -1.27 37.08 -1.02
C ALA A 246 -0.01 37.79 -0.49
N VAL A 247 0.29 37.59 0.80
CA VAL A 247 1.42 38.24 1.49
C VAL A 247 2.76 37.72 0.93
N GLY A 248 3.69 38.64 0.62
CA GLY A 248 5.04 38.28 0.13
C GLY A 248 5.20 38.28 -1.40
N CYS A 249 4.11 38.19 -2.16
CA CYS A 249 4.15 38.15 -3.64
C CYS A 249 4.19 39.55 -4.32
N GLY A 250 4.29 40.62 -3.54
CA GLY A 250 4.42 42.00 -4.04
C GLY A 250 5.87 42.45 -4.09
N LYS A 251 6.18 43.64 -3.53
CA LYS A 251 7.53 44.24 -3.50
C LYS A 251 8.63 43.40 -2.81
N PHE A 252 8.26 42.32 -2.12
CA PHE A 252 9.22 41.42 -1.48
C PHE A 252 9.87 40.43 -2.47
N HIS A 253 9.29 40.25 -3.66
CA HIS A 253 9.80 39.39 -4.75
C HIS A 253 10.10 37.94 -4.31
N PHE A 254 9.35 37.42 -3.35
CA PHE A 254 9.42 36.00 -3.02
C PHE A 254 8.77 35.15 -4.10
N ASP A 255 9.26 33.92 -4.28
CA ASP A 255 8.72 32.97 -5.25
C ASP A 255 7.24 32.66 -4.92
N PRO A 256 6.29 32.96 -5.82
CA PRO A 256 4.87 32.69 -5.62
C PRO A 256 4.56 31.23 -5.28
N SER A 257 5.34 30.28 -5.78
CA SER A 257 5.19 28.85 -5.48
C SER A 257 5.46 28.56 -4.01
N ILE A 258 6.53 29.14 -3.44
CA ILE A 258 6.88 28.97 -2.02
C ILE A 258 5.79 29.59 -1.14
N ILE A 259 5.38 30.83 -1.45
CA ILE A 259 4.34 31.53 -0.70
C ILE A 259 3.02 30.75 -0.71
N ALA A 260 2.54 30.37 -1.90
CA ALA A 260 1.28 29.65 -2.06
C ALA A 260 1.29 28.33 -1.29
N LYS A 261 2.37 27.55 -1.43
CA LYS A 261 2.56 26.28 -0.72
C LYS A 261 2.50 26.46 0.78
N ASP A 262 3.30 27.37 1.34
CA ASP A 262 3.47 27.51 2.78
C ASP A 262 2.23 28.14 3.44
N MET A 263 1.61 29.15 2.82
CA MET A 263 0.37 29.76 3.33
C MET A 263 -0.77 28.75 3.38
N LEU A 264 -0.97 27.98 2.30
CA LEU A 264 -2.02 26.96 2.26
C LEU A 264 -1.70 25.80 3.22
N HIS A 265 -0.43 25.41 3.34
CA HIS A 265 -0.03 24.28 4.18
C HIS A 265 -0.29 24.59 5.65
N GLU A 266 0.11 25.80 6.10
CA GLU A 266 -0.18 26.21 7.46
C GLU A 266 -1.68 26.40 7.71
N THR A 267 -2.42 26.93 6.74
CA THR A 267 -3.89 27.07 6.84
C THR A 267 -4.55 25.72 7.11
N ARG A 268 -4.21 24.69 6.34
CA ARG A 268 -4.69 23.32 6.56
C ARG A 268 -4.32 22.80 7.94
N LYS A 269 -3.08 23.03 8.38
CA LYS A 269 -2.59 22.62 9.70
C LYS A 269 -3.39 23.28 10.82
N GLN A 270 -3.68 24.58 10.73
CA GLN A 270 -4.48 25.29 11.73
C GLN A 270 -5.94 24.85 11.74
N LEU A 271 -6.57 24.66 10.57
CA LEU A 271 -7.92 24.09 10.47
C LEU A 271 -8.03 22.73 11.16
N THR A 272 -7.04 21.87 10.94
CA THR A 272 -6.98 20.53 11.52
C THR A 272 -6.71 20.57 13.03
N LYS A 273 -5.83 21.48 13.48
CA LYS A 273 -5.47 21.68 14.89
C LYS A 273 -6.66 22.13 15.73
N TYR A 274 -7.39 23.15 15.27
CA TYR A 274 -8.49 23.74 16.05
C TYR A 274 -9.83 23.01 15.86
N LYS A 275 -9.98 22.21 14.79
CA LYS A 275 -11.24 21.51 14.45
C LYS A 275 -12.46 22.45 14.39
N ILE A 276 -12.23 23.69 13.97
CA ILE A 276 -13.26 24.73 13.84
C ILE A 276 -13.86 24.74 12.44
N LYS A 277 -15.12 25.18 12.34
CA LYS A 277 -15.77 25.54 11.08
C LYS A 277 -15.50 27.00 10.78
N MET A 278 -14.59 27.27 9.85
CA MET A 278 -14.19 28.62 9.44
C MET A 278 -14.00 28.67 7.94
N ASN A 279 -14.56 29.66 7.26
CA ASN A 279 -14.35 29.87 5.83
C ASN A 279 -13.11 30.74 5.62
N ILE A 280 -12.14 30.27 4.84
CA ILE A 280 -10.90 30.98 4.56
C ILE A 280 -10.88 31.37 3.09
N SER A 281 -10.57 32.63 2.82
CA SER A 281 -10.41 33.12 1.44
C SER A 281 -9.05 33.77 1.26
N PHE A 282 -8.32 33.40 0.21
CA PHE A 282 -7.14 34.13 -0.25
C PHE A 282 -7.56 35.02 -1.41
N ILE A 283 -7.34 36.32 -1.25
CA ILE A 283 -7.76 37.35 -2.19
C ILE A 283 -6.54 37.86 -2.94
N LEU A 284 -6.55 37.68 -4.25
CA LEU A 284 -5.48 38.08 -5.14
C LEU A 284 -5.97 39.18 -6.07
N LEU A 285 -5.13 40.19 -6.32
CA LEU A 285 -5.49 41.25 -7.25
C LEU A 285 -5.45 40.71 -8.69
N PRO A 286 -6.27 41.25 -9.63
CA PRO A 286 -6.30 40.80 -11.02
C PRO A 286 -4.93 40.82 -11.74
N ILE A 287 -4.01 41.69 -11.31
CA ILE A 287 -2.66 41.79 -11.86
C ILE A 287 -1.74 40.63 -11.43
N GLN A 288 -2.14 39.80 -10.47
CA GLN A 288 -1.33 38.75 -9.86
C GLN A 288 -1.65 37.35 -10.42
N GLN A 289 -1.83 37.22 -11.74
CA GLN A 289 -2.23 35.95 -12.36
C GLN A 289 -1.24 34.81 -12.06
N ASN A 290 0.07 35.07 -12.12
CA ASN A 290 1.11 34.07 -11.80
C ASN A 290 1.02 33.56 -10.35
N VAL A 291 0.62 34.44 -9.42
CA VAL A 291 0.41 34.05 -8.02
C VAL A 291 -0.87 33.24 -7.89
N TYR A 292 -1.93 33.64 -8.59
CA TYR A 292 -3.19 32.91 -8.61
C TYR A 292 -2.99 31.48 -9.10
N ASP A 293 -2.28 31.29 -10.20
CA ASP A 293 -2.03 29.96 -10.79
C ASP A 293 -1.30 29.03 -9.81
N GLU A 294 -0.31 29.53 -9.06
CA GLU A 294 0.37 28.73 -8.02
C GLU A 294 -0.55 28.41 -6.84
N PHE A 295 -1.38 29.35 -6.38
CA PHE A 295 -2.38 29.07 -5.34
C PHE A 295 -3.39 28.01 -5.79
N ILE A 296 -3.88 28.05 -7.04
CA ILE A 296 -4.78 27.03 -7.59
C ILE A 296 -4.10 25.67 -7.65
N LYS A 297 -2.87 25.61 -8.17
CA LYS A 297 -2.08 24.38 -8.25
C LYS A 297 -1.92 23.72 -6.88
N TYR A 298 -1.57 24.47 -5.84
CA TYR A 298 -1.43 23.92 -4.48
C TYR A 298 -2.78 23.62 -3.82
N LEU A 299 -3.82 24.43 -4.04
CA LEU A 299 -5.16 24.18 -3.51
C LEU A 299 -5.70 22.82 -4.01
N ASN A 300 -5.54 22.55 -5.31
CA ASN A 300 -5.93 21.26 -5.91
C ASN A 300 -5.12 20.10 -5.31
N GLN A 301 -3.82 20.29 -5.05
CA GLN A 301 -2.99 19.31 -4.33
C GLN A 301 -3.42 19.10 -2.87
N MET A 302 -4.11 20.05 -2.23
CA MET A 302 -4.61 19.85 -0.87
C MET A 302 -5.91 19.06 -0.83
N GLN A 303 -6.80 19.30 -1.79
CA GLN A 303 -8.04 18.55 -1.95
C GLN A 303 -7.76 17.05 -2.05
N THR A 304 -6.74 16.68 -2.83
CA THR A 304 -6.35 15.27 -3.01
C THR A 304 -5.92 14.60 -1.71
N VAL A 305 -5.15 15.30 -0.86
CA VAL A 305 -4.65 14.75 0.40
C VAL A 305 -5.75 14.65 1.47
N ASP A 306 -6.72 15.59 1.54
CA ASP A 306 -7.85 15.47 2.50
C ASP A 306 -8.84 14.39 2.10
N LEU A 307 -9.11 14.25 0.80
CA LEU A 307 -9.86 13.11 0.27
C LEU A 307 -9.15 11.79 0.62
N MET A 308 -7.82 11.71 0.51
CA MET A 308 -7.05 10.53 0.93
C MET A 308 -7.16 10.23 2.43
N VAL A 309 -7.14 11.23 3.31
CA VAL A 309 -7.28 11.02 4.77
C VAL A 309 -8.70 10.60 5.13
N SER A 310 -9.71 11.21 4.52
CA SER A 310 -11.11 10.83 4.69
C SER A 310 -11.36 9.40 4.18
N TYR A 311 -10.84 9.07 2.99
CA TYR A 311 -10.92 7.73 2.40
C TYR A 311 -10.17 6.69 3.23
N LYS A 312 -8.99 7.01 3.77
CA LYS A 312 -8.27 6.12 4.73
C LYS A 312 -9.06 5.89 6.01
N ASN A 313 -9.79 6.90 6.51
CA ASN A 313 -10.63 6.77 7.69
C ASN A 313 -11.95 6.01 7.41
N LEU A 314 -12.50 6.10 6.19
CA LEU A 314 -13.60 5.28 5.69
C LEU A 314 -13.18 3.82 5.47
N MET A 315 -11.99 3.60 4.91
CA MET A 315 -11.40 2.28 4.71
C MET A 315 -11.03 1.60 6.03
N LYS A 316 -10.64 2.35 7.07
CA LYS A 316 -10.51 1.81 8.44
C LYS A 316 -11.84 1.38 9.06
N LYS A 317 -12.99 1.80 8.50
CA LYS A 317 -14.33 1.39 8.92
C LYS A 317 -14.94 0.28 8.05
N GLN A 318 -14.30 -0.09 6.93
CA GLN A 318 -14.73 -1.15 6.04
C GLN A 318 -13.61 -2.18 5.88
N ASP A 319 -13.57 -3.10 6.82
CA ASP A 319 -12.70 -4.28 6.82
C ASP A 319 -13.25 -5.32 5.81
N ASP A 320 -13.27 -4.97 4.52
CA ASP A 320 -13.43 -5.94 3.44
C ASP A 320 -12.03 -6.24 2.87
N GLN A 321 -11.38 -7.24 3.47
CA GLN A 321 -10.19 -7.88 2.90
C GLN A 321 -10.61 -8.63 1.63
N SER A 322 -10.03 -8.28 0.48
CA SER A 322 -10.19 -9.08 -0.73
C SER A 322 -9.57 -10.46 -0.50
N THR A 323 -10.29 -11.54 -0.80
CA THR A 323 -9.76 -12.91 -0.70
C THR A 323 -9.51 -13.50 -2.07
N ILE A 324 -8.44 -14.28 -2.21
CA ILE A 324 -8.20 -15.12 -3.38
C ILE A 324 -8.41 -16.58 -3.02
N ALA A 325 -9.21 -17.27 -3.83
CA ALA A 325 -9.42 -18.70 -3.67
C ALA A 325 -8.33 -19.46 -4.43
N TYR A 326 -7.69 -20.42 -3.79
CA TYR A 326 -6.74 -21.33 -4.42
C TYR A 326 -6.94 -22.76 -3.94
N ASP A 327 -6.55 -23.69 -4.79
CA ASP A 327 -6.67 -25.13 -4.55
C ASP A 327 -5.40 -25.64 -3.87
N LYS A 328 -5.42 -25.72 -2.52
CA LYS A 328 -4.33 -26.27 -1.73
C LYS A 328 -4.36 -27.79 -1.79
N LYS A 329 -3.23 -28.40 -2.10
CA LYS A 329 -3.03 -29.85 -2.01
C LYS A 329 -2.70 -30.22 -0.56
N ILE A 330 -3.47 -31.13 0.02
CA ILE A 330 -3.26 -31.66 1.36
C ILE A 330 -2.95 -33.14 1.22
N ILE A 331 -1.91 -33.59 1.92
CA ILE A 331 -1.46 -34.97 1.86
C ILE A 331 -1.91 -35.65 3.13
N LYS A 332 -2.83 -36.60 3.00
CA LYS A 332 -3.22 -37.50 4.07
C LYS A 332 -2.31 -38.72 4.03
N ILE A 333 -1.62 -38.98 5.14
CA ILE A 333 -0.76 -40.14 5.31
C ILE A 333 -1.36 -41.04 6.37
N THR A 334 -1.51 -42.31 6.03
CA THR A 334 -1.96 -43.37 6.92
C THR A 334 -0.81 -44.34 7.12
N LEU A 335 -0.38 -44.49 8.36
CA LEU A 335 0.67 -45.43 8.77
C LEU A 335 0.04 -46.60 9.51
N ILE A 336 0.43 -47.82 9.14
CA ILE A 336 -0.08 -49.05 9.74
C ILE A 336 1.11 -49.89 10.25
N SER A 337 1.09 -50.29 11.52
CA SER A 337 2.14 -51.11 12.12
C SER A 337 1.61 -51.95 13.28
N THR A 338 2.34 -53.03 13.61
CA THR A 338 2.10 -53.85 14.80
C THR A 338 2.73 -53.28 16.06
N ASN A 339 3.37 -52.10 15.99
CA ASN A 339 3.98 -51.45 17.14
C ASN A 339 3.80 -49.92 17.07
N ASP A 340 3.06 -49.41 18.05
CA ASP A 340 2.64 -48.01 18.15
C ASP A 340 3.82 -47.03 18.28
N ASN A 341 4.91 -47.42 18.94
CA ASN A 341 6.10 -46.58 19.06
C ASN A 341 6.75 -46.30 17.70
N TYR A 342 6.68 -47.24 16.75
CA TYR A 342 7.19 -47.01 15.40
C TYR A 342 6.27 -46.11 14.59
N LEU A 343 4.94 -46.19 14.79
CA LEU A 343 4.00 -45.25 14.17
C LEU A 343 4.28 -43.82 14.61
N MET A 344 4.44 -43.60 15.91
CA MET A 344 4.69 -42.26 16.44
C MET A 344 6.04 -41.70 15.98
N LYS A 345 7.08 -42.53 15.95
CA LYS A 345 8.39 -42.13 15.44
C LYS A 345 8.36 -41.80 13.94
N CYS A 346 7.77 -42.66 13.12
CA CYS A 346 7.63 -42.42 11.68
C CYS A 346 6.77 -41.19 11.39
N LYS A 347 5.67 -40.99 12.13
CA LYS A 347 4.85 -39.77 12.03
C LYS A 347 5.68 -38.52 12.28
N GLN A 348 6.46 -38.49 13.35
CA GLN A 348 7.30 -37.33 13.69
C GLN A 348 8.38 -37.08 12.63
N GLU A 349 9.09 -38.12 12.17
CA GLU A 349 10.12 -37.99 11.14
C GLU A 349 9.55 -37.46 9.81
N ILE A 350 8.32 -37.86 9.44
CA ILE A 350 7.65 -37.37 8.24
C ILE A 350 7.24 -35.90 8.41
N ILE A 351 6.74 -35.50 9.60
CA ILE A 351 6.40 -34.10 9.90
C ILE A 351 7.66 -33.21 9.84
N ASP A 352 8.77 -33.67 10.42
CA ASP A 352 10.02 -32.92 10.43
C ASP A 352 10.61 -32.81 9.01
N LEU A 353 10.50 -33.87 8.21
CA LEU A 353 10.89 -33.81 6.80
C LEU A 353 10.04 -32.80 6.02
N ALA A 354 8.73 -32.74 6.26
CA ALA A 354 7.85 -31.77 5.61
C ALA A 354 8.25 -30.33 5.95
N ARG A 355 8.60 -30.06 7.21
CA ARG A 355 9.10 -28.76 7.67
C ARG A 355 10.44 -28.36 7.06
N ILE A 356 11.35 -29.32 6.85
CA ILE A 356 12.65 -29.04 6.20
C ILE A 356 12.48 -28.69 4.72
N PHE A 357 11.48 -29.30 4.06
CA PHE A 357 11.23 -29.09 2.64
C PHE A 357 10.51 -27.76 2.35
N SER A 358 9.68 -27.30 3.30
CA SER A 358 9.02 -25.98 3.28
C SER A 358 9.94 -24.91 3.85
N ILE A 359 10.50 -24.06 2.98
CA ILE A 359 11.40 -22.98 3.35
C ILE A 359 10.61 -21.69 3.52
N LYS A 360 10.97 -20.92 4.56
CA LYS A 360 10.51 -19.54 4.75
C LYS A 360 11.60 -18.58 4.33
N SER A 361 11.41 -17.89 3.21
CA SER A 361 12.33 -16.84 2.74
C SER A 361 11.78 -15.45 3.08
N LYS A 362 12.69 -14.55 3.47
CA LYS A 362 12.43 -13.11 3.57
C LYS A 362 13.26 -12.44 2.50
N LEU A 363 12.59 -11.74 1.58
CA LEU A 363 13.28 -10.91 0.59
C LEU A 363 14.13 -9.82 1.26
N THR A 364 15.00 -9.12 0.54
CA THR A 364 15.84 -8.04 1.08
C THR A 364 15.53 -6.68 0.47
N ASN A 365 15.23 -6.63 -0.84
CA ASN A 365 14.89 -5.39 -1.54
C ASN A 365 13.36 -5.22 -1.68
N LYS A 366 12.72 -4.63 -0.66
CA LYS A 366 11.25 -4.67 -0.47
C LYS A 366 10.54 -3.32 -0.60
N HIS A 367 11.30 -2.22 -0.66
CA HIS A 367 10.71 -0.88 -0.71
C HIS A 367 9.97 -0.62 -2.01
N ASP A 368 10.38 -1.28 -3.10
CA ASP A 368 9.80 -1.12 -4.43
C ASP A 368 8.38 -1.71 -4.56
N MET A 369 7.98 -2.59 -3.65
CA MET A 369 6.60 -3.11 -3.54
C MET A 369 5.58 -2.02 -3.15
N LEU A 370 6.03 -0.91 -2.56
CA LEU A 370 5.14 0.15 -2.06
C LEU A 370 4.35 0.85 -3.17
N ASP A 371 4.86 0.81 -4.40
CA ASP A 371 4.25 1.44 -5.58
C ASP A 371 3.34 0.48 -6.38
N TRP A 372 3.17 -0.77 -5.93
CA TRP A 372 2.36 -1.76 -6.63
C TRP A 372 0.86 -1.43 -6.65
N SER A 373 0.24 -1.58 -7.82
CA SER A 373 -1.22 -1.54 -8.00
C SER A 373 -1.91 -2.76 -7.40
N GLN A 374 -3.22 -2.67 -7.14
CA GLN A 374 -3.99 -3.84 -6.69
C GLN A 374 -3.92 -4.99 -7.72
N ASN A 375 -3.89 -4.65 -9.01
CA ASN A 375 -3.73 -5.63 -10.08
C ASN A 375 -2.34 -6.30 -10.04
N THR A 376 -1.29 -5.51 -9.79
CA THR A 376 0.09 -6.01 -9.63
C THR A 376 0.18 -6.98 -8.44
N ILE A 377 -0.44 -6.63 -7.31
CA ILE A 377 -0.54 -7.50 -6.13
C ILE A 377 -1.28 -8.80 -6.49
N ASN A 378 -2.44 -8.71 -7.13
CA ASN A 378 -3.22 -9.89 -7.51
C ASN A 378 -2.43 -10.81 -8.45
N LYS A 379 -1.78 -10.26 -9.48
CA LYS A 379 -0.92 -11.01 -10.40
C LYS A 379 0.22 -11.72 -9.67
N TYR A 380 0.82 -11.07 -8.67
CA TYR A 380 1.86 -11.67 -7.85
C TYR A 380 1.33 -12.84 -7.01
N TYR A 381 0.21 -12.66 -6.31
CA TYR A 381 -0.44 -13.74 -5.54
C TYR A 381 -0.85 -14.91 -6.44
N GLU A 382 -1.46 -14.65 -7.59
CA GLU A 382 -1.85 -15.69 -8.56
C GLU A 382 -0.65 -16.50 -9.04
N TYR A 383 0.46 -15.83 -9.36
CA TYR A 383 1.69 -16.50 -9.77
C TYR A 383 2.26 -17.37 -8.65
N CYS A 384 2.44 -16.81 -7.45
CA CYS A 384 2.99 -17.55 -6.31
C CYS A 384 2.15 -18.79 -6.00
N LEU A 385 0.82 -18.65 -5.92
CA LEU A 385 -0.08 -19.75 -5.60
C LEU A 385 -0.08 -20.84 -6.68
N LYS A 386 0.06 -20.45 -7.96
CA LYS A 386 0.23 -21.40 -9.07
C LYS A 386 1.53 -22.22 -8.95
N GLN A 387 2.58 -21.61 -8.42
CA GLN A 387 3.87 -22.28 -8.17
C GLN A 387 3.91 -23.05 -6.82
N GLY A 388 2.81 -23.05 -6.05
CA GLY A 388 2.78 -23.68 -4.72
C GLY A 388 3.51 -22.88 -3.63
N VAL A 389 3.71 -21.57 -3.85
CA VAL A 389 4.28 -20.64 -2.88
C VAL A 389 3.15 -19.82 -2.26
N ILE A 390 3.14 -19.72 -0.93
CA ILE A 390 2.22 -18.86 -0.20
C ILE A 390 2.96 -17.56 0.16
N PRO A 391 2.61 -16.43 -0.47
CA PRO A 391 3.19 -15.14 -0.14
C PRO A 391 2.40 -14.43 0.97
N THR A 392 3.11 -13.75 1.85
CA THR A 392 2.56 -12.81 2.82
C THR A 392 3.23 -11.46 2.61
N LEU A 393 2.46 -10.48 2.13
CA LEU A 393 2.93 -9.09 1.97
C LEU A 393 2.43 -8.24 3.14
N ASP A 394 3.35 -7.53 3.78
CA ASP A 394 3.05 -6.54 4.83
C ASP A 394 3.59 -5.18 4.39
N PHE A 395 2.67 -4.29 3.99
CA PHE A 395 3.01 -2.94 3.54
C PHE A 395 3.32 -1.96 4.68
N GLU A 396 2.91 -2.27 5.92
CA GLU A 396 3.17 -1.41 7.08
C GLU A 396 4.61 -1.57 7.54
N ASN A 397 5.05 -2.83 7.69
CA ASN A 397 6.40 -3.17 8.10
C ASN A 397 7.36 -3.36 6.90
N VAL A 398 6.84 -3.25 5.68
CA VAL A 398 7.59 -3.44 4.42
C VAL A 398 8.28 -4.81 4.43
N THR A 399 7.50 -5.87 4.70
CA THR A 399 8.00 -7.24 4.72
C THR A 399 7.29 -8.12 3.70
N ILE A 400 8.06 -9.05 3.13
CA ILE A 400 7.57 -10.10 2.24
C ILE A 400 8.10 -11.41 2.78
N GLU A 401 7.18 -12.31 3.10
CA GLU A 401 7.49 -13.68 3.49
C GLU A 401 6.96 -14.63 2.42
N LEU A 402 7.82 -15.52 1.95
CA LEU A 402 7.48 -16.56 0.97
C LEU A 402 7.65 -17.93 1.62
N ILE A 403 6.62 -18.76 1.53
CA ILE A 403 6.63 -20.12 2.06
C ILE A 403 6.43 -21.10 0.90
N GLY A 404 7.41 -21.99 0.68
CA GLY A 404 7.37 -22.99 -0.40
C GLY A 404 8.68 -23.77 -0.50
N THR A 405 8.87 -24.53 -1.58
CA THR A 405 10.15 -25.21 -1.82
C THR A 405 11.25 -24.21 -2.19
N LYS A 406 12.52 -24.60 -2.04
CA LYS A 406 13.66 -23.76 -2.42
C LYS A 406 13.56 -23.22 -3.86
N ASP A 407 13.22 -24.09 -4.80
CA ASP A 407 13.21 -23.76 -6.23
C ASP A 407 12.02 -22.85 -6.57
N THR A 408 10.83 -23.19 -6.07
CA THR A 408 9.61 -22.39 -6.30
C THR A 408 9.68 -21.02 -5.63
N VAL A 409 10.29 -20.93 -4.43
CA VAL A 409 10.54 -19.65 -3.76
C VAL A 409 11.52 -18.80 -4.58
N HIS A 410 12.59 -19.39 -5.13
CA HIS A 410 13.52 -18.66 -5.99
C HIS A 410 12.85 -18.12 -7.27
N GLU A 411 11.96 -18.91 -7.88
CA GLU A 411 11.16 -18.46 -9.04
C GLU A 411 10.19 -17.32 -8.67
N ALA A 412 9.55 -17.39 -7.50
CA ALA A 412 8.69 -16.31 -7.01
C ALA A 412 9.49 -15.03 -6.72
N GLU A 413 10.71 -15.13 -6.16
CA GLU A 413 11.62 -14.01 -5.97
C GLU A 413 12.04 -13.39 -7.31
N LYS A 414 12.34 -14.21 -8.33
CA LYS A 414 12.68 -13.71 -9.66
C LYS A 414 11.50 -12.93 -10.27
N TYR A 415 10.30 -13.50 -10.20
CA TYR A 415 9.09 -12.86 -10.71
C TYR A 415 8.76 -11.55 -9.97
N PHE A 416 9.03 -11.48 -8.65
CA PHE A 416 8.92 -10.25 -7.88
C PHE A 416 9.76 -9.11 -8.50
N TYR A 417 11.01 -9.37 -8.85
CA TYR A 417 11.89 -8.37 -9.46
C TYR A 417 11.49 -8.00 -10.90
N GLU A 418 11.01 -8.98 -11.68
CA GLU A 418 10.49 -8.74 -13.04
C GLU A 418 9.29 -7.78 -13.01
N LEU A 419 8.29 -8.06 -12.15
CA LEU A 419 7.10 -7.23 -11.97
C LEU A 419 7.46 -5.80 -11.55
N THR A 420 8.43 -5.68 -10.65
CA THR A 420 8.93 -4.38 -10.16
C THR A 420 9.58 -3.60 -11.29
N SER A 421 10.42 -4.23 -12.11
CA SER A 421 11.06 -3.57 -13.26
C SER A 421 10.05 -3.06 -14.29
N GLU A 422 9.00 -3.84 -14.57
CA GLU A 422 7.91 -3.43 -15.47
C GLU A 422 7.16 -2.21 -14.94
N THR A 423 6.81 -2.19 -13.66
CA THR A 423 6.13 -1.03 -13.05
C THR A 423 6.98 0.25 -13.12
N PHE A 424 8.30 0.15 -12.95
CA PHE A 424 9.19 1.31 -13.13
C PHE A 424 9.28 1.77 -14.60
N LYS A 425 9.23 0.85 -15.57
CA LYS A 425 9.18 1.22 -17.00
C LYS A 425 7.89 1.96 -17.33
N GLU A 426 6.74 1.48 -16.88
CA GLU A 426 5.45 2.14 -17.07
C GLU A 426 5.39 3.52 -16.39
N ALA A 427 5.86 3.62 -15.15
CA ALA A 427 5.93 4.89 -14.42
C ALA A 427 6.84 5.91 -15.12
N ARG A 428 7.97 5.48 -15.69
CA ARG A 428 8.85 6.34 -16.49
C ARG A 428 8.19 6.79 -17.79
N ILE A 429 7.49 5.90 -18.51
CA ILE A 429 6.75 6.26 -19.73
C ILE A 429 5.64 7.28 -19.42
N HIS A 430 4.88 7.07 -18.34
CA HIS A 430 3.85 8.03 -17.90
C HIS A 430 4.44 9.38 -17.46
N ALA A 431 5.58 9.38 -16.78
CA ALA A 431 6.28 10.62 -16.39
C ALA A 431 6.84 11.40 -17.59
N VAL A 432 7.33 10.68 -18.60
CA VAL A 432 7.78 11.28 -19.87
C VAL A 432 6.58 11.86 -20.62
N ALA A 433 5.51 11.09 -20.81
CA ALA A 433 4.31 11.51 -21.53
C ALA A 433 3.64 12.77 -20.94
N ARG A 434 3.62 12.90 -19.60
CA ARG A 434 3.04 14.07 -18.90
C ARG A 434 3.82 15.37 -19.06
N ASN A 435 5.11 15.29 -19.40
CA ASN A 435 5.98 16.47 -19.51
C ASN A 435 6.25 16.89 -20.95
N VAL A 436 5.66 16.21 -21.95
CA VAL A 436 5.79 16.59 -23.36
C VAL A 436 4.98 17.86 -23.62
N ILE A 437 5.66 18.91 -24.07
CA ILE A 437 5.04 20.14 -24.60
C ILE A 437 5.21 20.09 -26.12
N TRP A 438 4.09 20.06 -26.82
CA TRP A 438 4.04 20.19 -28.27
C TRP A 438 3.90 21.67 -28.61
N SER A 439 4.84 22.20 -29.38
CA SER A 439 4.74 23.54 -29.97
C SER A 439 4.57 23.40 -31.47
N VAL A 440 3.70 24.24 -32.02
CA VAL A 440 3.53 24.36 -33.46
C VAL A 440 4.22 25.65 -33.88
N GLU A 441 5.24 25.54 -34.71
CA GLU A 441 5.95 26.70 -35.24
C GLU A 441 5.57 26.90 -36.70
N LEU A 442 5.31 28.15 -37.07
CA LEU A 442 4.93 28.54 -38.42
C LEU A 442 6.23 28.80 -39.18
N ILE A 443 6.54 27.96 -40.17
CA ILE A 443 7.75 28.13 -40.97
C ILE A 443 7.63 29.48 -41.71
N PRO A 444 8.58 30.42 -41.55
CA PRO A 444 8.51 31.68 -42.27
C PRO A 444 8.45 31.44 -43.77
N ASN A 445 7.39 31.95 -44.41
CA ASN A 445 7.08 31.80 -45.85
C ASN A 445 6.54 30.44 -46.31
N SER A 446 5.97 29.61 -45.42
CA SER A 446 5.15 28.46 -45.82
C SER A 446 3.85 28.43 -45.03
N ASP A 447 2.72 28.16 -45.70
CA ASP A 447 1.40 27.96 -45.06
C ASP A 447 1.28 26.58 -44.36
N GLN A 448 2.38 25.87 -44.17
CA GLN A 448 2.41 24.57 -43.50
C GLN A 448 2.84 24.70 -42.05
N TRP A 449 2.11 23.99 -41.19
CA TRP A 449 2.34 23.87 -39.76
C TRP A 449 3.09 22.57 -39.50
N GLU A 450 4.27 22.63 -38.87
CA GLU A 450 4.94 21.43 -38.36
C GLU A 450 4.82 21.36 -36.84
N GLN A 451 4.49 20.16 -36.34
CA GLN A 451 4.32 19.88 -34.93
C GLN A 451 5.62 19.27 -34.38
N TYR A 452 6.34 19.98 -33.51
CA TYR A 452 7.59 19.50 -32.91
C TYR A 452 7.49 19.35 -31.38
N SER A 453 8.21 18.37 -30.86
CA SER A 453 8.26 18.01 -29.43
C SER A 453 9.56 18.50 -28.79
N PHE A 454 9.49 19.57 -28.00
CA PHE A 454 10.68 20.28 -27.49
C PHE A 454 11.38 19.58 -26.31
N LYS A 455 10.63 18.87 -25.46
CA LYS A 455 11.17 18.25 -24.23
C LYS A 455 11.64 16.81 -24.39
N LEU A 456 11.26 16.14 -25.47
CA LEU A 456 11.61 14.73 -25.70
C LEU A 456 13.10 14.60 -26.05
N ASN A 457 13.62 15.46 -26.93
CA ASN A 457 15.01 15.38 -27.40
C ASN A 457 16.02 15.62 -26.26
N GLY A 458 15.84 16.64 -25.42
CA GLY A 458 16.82 16.91 -24.35
C GLY A 458 16.91 15.82 -23.28
N ILE A 459 15.80 15.13 -22.97
CA ILE A 459 15.79 14.04 -21.97
C ILE A 459 16.21 12.70 -22.60
N ILE A 460 15.87 12.47 -23.88
CA ILE A 460 16.37 11.31 -24.64
C ILE A 460 17.88 11.46 -24.86
N GLU A 461 18.38 12.63 -25.27
CA GLU A 461 19.80 12.92 -25.45
C GLU A 461 20.58 12.80 -24.13
N ASP A 462 20.08 13.35 -23.02
CA ASP A 462 20.74 13.22 -21.71
C ASP A 462 20.71 11.76 -21.19
N ALA A 463 19.67 10.98 -21.49
CA ALA A 463 19.62 9.56 -21.20
C ALA A 463 20.56 8.74 -22.10
N PHE A 464 20.66 9.09 -23.39
CA PHE A 464 21.52 8.42 -24.38
C PHE A 464 23.01 8.72 -24.13
N LEU A 465 23.33 9.95 -23.73
CA LEU A 465 24.69 10.40 -23.35
C LEU A 465 25.17 9.75 -22.04
N LYS A 466 24.26 9.41 -21.12
CA LYS A 466 24.60 8.74 -19.86
C LYS A 466 24.78 7.22 -19.99
N GLU A 467 24.20 6.59 -21.02
CA GLU A 467 24.34 5.15 -21.27
C GLU A 467 25.55 4.80 -22.18
N TYR A 468 26.07 5.73 -22.98
CA TYR A 468 27.20 5.47 -23.89
C TYR A 468 28.46 6.26 -23.53
N HIS A 469 29.14 5.83 -22.47
CA HIS A 469 30.51 6.22 -22.17
C HIS A 469 31.55 5.21 -22.70
N HIS A 470 31.37 4.64 -23.89
CA HIS A 470 32.46 4.02 -24.65
C HIS A 470 32.18 4.14 -26.15
N GLU A 471 33.03 4.92 -26.82
CA GLU A 471 33.23 5.07 -28.28
C GLU A 471 32.10 5.71 -29.11
N LEU A 472 32.36 6.95 -29.56
CA LEU A 472 31.68 7.60 -30.69
C LEU A 472 32.43 7.28 -32.00
N PRO A 473 31.70 7.10 -33.10
CA PRO A 473 32.04 7.78 -34.35
C PRO A 473 30.97 8.82 -34.74
N GLU A 474 31.44 9.85 -35.44
CA GLU A 474 30.70 10.98 -36.01
C GLU A 474 29.48 10.56 -36.84
N VAL A 475 28.56 11.53 -37.03
CA VAL A 475 27.22 11.45 -37.65
C VAL A 475 26.17 11.07 -36.58
N ILE A 476 25.40 11.99 -36.01
CA ILE A 476 24.31 12.72 -36.67
C ILE A 476 24.26 14.17 -36.14
N LEU A 477 24.62 15.10 -37.03
CA LEU A 477 24.22 16.50 -37.04
C LEU A 477 23.15 16.56 -38.15
N ALA A 478 22.01 17.20 -37.88
CA ALA A 478 20.79 17.33 -38.70
C ALA A 478 19.69 16.29 -38.39
N ILE A 479 18.74 16.71 -37.53
CA ILE A 479 17.33 17.03 -37.87
C ILE A 479 16.73 17.76 -36.67
#